data_AF-A0A3P6FQT7-F1
#
_entry.id   AF-A0A3P6FQT7-F1
#
_cell.length_a   1.000
_cell.length_b   1.000
_cell.length_c   1.000
_cell.angle_alpha   90.00
_cell.angle_beta   90.00
_cell.angle_gamma   90.00
#
_symmetry.space_group_name_H-M   'P 1'
#
loop_
_entity.id
_entity.type
_entity.pdbx_description
1 polymer ?
#
loop_
_entity_poly.entity_id
_entity_poly.type
_entity_poly.pdbx_seq_one_letter_code
_entity_poly.pdbx_strand_id
1 'polypeptide(L)'
;MDRDLMVSDLLTRGTNEWNVAKIKDLFPSLASCITSIIPSLLGAPDEFIWIPNKDGKYTTKSGYTSAVKYNSLLENGGSPLPVLEWSKKVWASQCLPKIKLFMWKLMQGALPLGANLEKRGCGSTVTCPRCGERETASVD
;
A
#
# COMPACT_ATOMS: atom_id res chain seq x y z
N MET A 1 9.40 5.40 -31.97
CA MET A 1 9.74 4.16 -31.26
C MET A 1 8.94 3.05 -31.88
N ASP A 2 9.61 1.95 -32.21
CA ASP A 2 8.96 0.75 -32.68
C ASP A 2 7.99 0.25 -31.61
N ARG A 3 6.75 -0.06 -31.99
CA ARG A 3 5.70 -0.46 -31.03
C ARG A 3 5.86 -1.90 -30.57
N ASP A 4 6.69 -2.68 -31.27
CA ASP A 4 6.90 -4.10 -31.01
C ASP A 4 8.23 -4.38 -30.31
N LEU A 5 8.91 -3.34 -29.79
CA LEU A 5 10.16 -3.49 -29.05
C LEU A 5 9.94 -4.25 -27.74
N MET A 6 10.55 -5.42 -27.60
CA MET A 6 10.50 -6.24 -26.39
C MET A 6 11.78 -6.09 -25.55
N VAL A 7 11.69 -6.47 -24.26
CA VAL A 7 12.87 -6.50 -23.37
C VAL A 7 13.94 -7.46 -23.90
N SER A 8 13.53 -8.57 -24.52
CA SER A 8 14.43 -9.52 -25.20
C SER A 8 15.27 -8.88 -26.29
N ASP A 9 14.78 -7.82 -26.95
CA ASP A 9 15.52 -7.11 -28.00
C ASP A 9 16.60 -6.18 -27.45
N LEU A 10 16.58 -5.92 -26.14
CA LEU A 10 17.60 -5.17 -25.42
C LEU A 10 18.71 -6.09 -24.87
N LEU A 11 18.57 -7.41 -25.03
CA LEU A 11 19.56 -8.41 -24.61
C LEU A 11 20.41 -8.87 -25.80
N THR A 12 21.66 -9.21 -25.51
CA THR A 12 22.60 -9.80 -26.47
C THR A 12 22.26 -11.28 -26.64
N ARG A 13 22.04 -11.70 -27.89
CA ARG A 13 21.72 -13.10 -28.21
C ARG A 13 22.88 -14.02 -27.81
N GLY A 14 22.58 -15.07 -27.05
CA GLY A 14 23.54 -16.09 -26.64
C GLY A 14 24.17 -15.86 -25.26
N THR A 15 24.33 -14.62 -24.79
CA THR A 15 24.85 -14.32 -23.44
C THR A 15 23.76 -13.89 -22.46
N ASN A 16 22.58 -13.47 -22.93
CA ASN A 16 21.52 -12.86 -22.12
C ASN A 16 21.98 -11.62 -21.33
N GLU A 17 23.05 -10.96 -21.77
CA GLU A 17 23.54 -9.72 -21.16
C GLU A 17 22.90 -8.50 -21.82
N TRP A 18 22.74 -7.41 -21.07
CA TRP A 18 22.23 -6.16 -21.60
C TRP A 18 23.10 -5.61 -22.74
N ASN A 19 22.47 -5.26 -23.86
CA ASN A 19 23.10 -4.47 -24.91
C ASN A 19 23.12 -2.98 -24.48
N VAL A 20 24.14 -2.61 -23.72
CA VAL A 20 24.29 -1.28 -23.11
C VAL A 20 24.27 -0.16 -24.16
N ALA A 21 24.87 -0.38 -25.34
CA ALA A 21 24.89 0.61 -26.41
C ALA A 21 23.47 0.92 -26.91
N LYS A 22 22.69 -0.13 -27.18
CA LYS A 22 21.30 -0.02 -27.63
C LYS A 22 20.39 0.60 -26.55
N ILE A 23 20.60 0.25 -25.28
CA ILE A 23 19.85 0.83 -24.16
C ILE A 23 20.13 2.32 -24.00
N LYS A 24 21.40 2.75 -24.12
CA LYS A 24 21.77 4.18 -24.03
C LYS A 24 21.21 5.00 -25.18
N ASP A 25 21.11 4.41 -26.37
CA ASP A 25 20.51 5.05 -27.55
C ASP A 25 18.99 5.22 -27.40
N LEU A 26 18.29 4.16 -26.99
CA LEU A 26 16.82 4.17 -26.90
C LEU A 26 16.28 4.79 -25.61
N PHE A 27 16.97 4.59 -24.49
CA PHE A 27 16.52 4.95 -23.15
C PHE A 27 17.64 5.63 -22.32
N PRO A 28 18.22 6.75 -22.79
CA PRO A 28 19.36 7.39 -22.13
C PRO A 28 19.10 7.75 -20.66
N SER A 29 17.90 8.23 -20.33
CA SER A 29 17.52 8.60 -18.96
C SER A 29 17.31 7.40 -18.03
N LEU A 30 17.00 6.22 -18.58
CA LEU A 30 16.72 4.99 -17.82
C LEU A 30 17.87 3.99 -17.88
N ALA A 31 18.92 4.25 -18.66
CA ALA A 31 19.98 3.30 -18.95
C ALA A 31 20.58 2.69 -17.68
N SER A 32 20.91 3.54 -16.70
CA SER A 32 21.45 3.08 -15.41
C SER A 32 20.49 2.18 -14.63
N CYS A 33 19.19 2.46 -14.70
CA CYS A 33 18.17 1.67 -14.00
C CYS A 33 18.00 0.32 -14.69
N ILE A 34 17.87 0.31 -16.02
CA ILE A 34 17.73 -0.93 -16.80
C ILE A 34 18.95 -1.84 -16.59
N THR A 35 20.17 -1.30 -16.70
CA THR A 35 21.40 -2.10 -16.52
C THR A 35 21.62 -2.59 -15.09
N SER A 36 20.89 -2.05 -14.10
CA SER A 36 20.95 -2.54 -12.72
C SER A 36 20.14 -3.81 -12.48
N ILE A 37 19.21 -4.13 -13.38
CA ILE A 37 18.44 -5.37 -13.36
C ILE A 37 19.37 -6.50 -13.82
N ILE A 38 19.41 -7.62 -13.11
CA ILE A 38 20.23 -8.77 -13.50
C ILE A 38 19.35 -9.72 -14.32
N PRO A 39 19.63 -9.93 -15.63
CA PRO A 39 18.91 -10.89 -16.43
C PRO A 39 19.17 -12.33 -15.97
N SER A 40 18.22 -13.22 -16.26
CA SER A 40 18.38 -14.64 -15.95
C SER A 40 19.48 -15.27 -16.82
N LEU A 41 20.54 -15.77 -16.18
CA LEU A 41 21.60 -16.53 -16.86
C LEU A 41 21.11 -17.87 -17.41
N LEU A 42 20.15 -18.49 -16.73
CA LEU A 42 19.65 -19.84 -17.05
C LEU A 42 18.38 -19.82 -17.91
N GLY A 43 17.91 -18.64 -18.31
CA GLY A 43 16.69 -18.52 -19.12
C GLY A 43 15.43 -19.00 -18.39
N ALA A 44 15.38 -18.84 -17.06
CA ALA A 44 14.18 -19.12 -16.29
C ALA A 44 12.98 -18.31 -16.84
N PRO A 45 11.77 -18.90 -16.91
CA PRO A 45 10.59 -18.18 -17.36
C PRO A 45 10.25 -17.04 -16.39
N ASP A 46 9.63 -15.99 -16.92
CA ASP A 46 9.18 -14.87 -16.11
C ASP A 46 8.10 -15.30 -15.10
N GLU A 47 8.21 -14.80 -13.87
CA GLU A 47 7.26 -15.05 -12.79
C GLU A 47 6.83 -13.73 -12.14
N PHE A 48 5.58 -13.68 -11.67
CA PHE A 48 5.10 -12.56 -10.87
C PHE A 48 5.68 -12.61 -9.46
N ILE A 49 6.43 -11.55 -9.09
CA ILE A 49 7.05 -11.42 -7.76
C ILE A 49 6.38 -10.28 -6.99
N TRP A 50 5.88 -10.58 -5.80
CA TRP A 50 5.36 -9.60 -4.85
C TRP A 50 6.49 -8.90 -4.09
N ILE A 51 6.97 -7.79 -4.64
CA ILE A 51 8.08 -6.97 -4.12
C ILE A 51 8.04 -6.71 -2.59
N PRO A 52 6.87 -6.44 -1.96
CA PRO A 52 6.83 -6.19 -0.52
C PRO A 52 7.30 -7.34 0.37
N ASN A 53 7.33 -8.58 -0.14
CA ASN A 53 7.81 -9.74 0.61
C ASN A 53 9.13 -10.25 0.01
N LYS A 54 10.09 -10.60 0.88
CA LYS A 54 11.44 -11.07 0.46
C LYS A 54 11.41 -12.39 -0.29
N ASP A 55 10.42 -13.23 -0.04
CA ASP A 55 10.21 -14.50 -0.72
C ASP A 55 9.44 -14.33 -2.05
N GLY A 56 9.06 -13.10 -2.39
CA GLY A 56 8.30 -12.79 -3.60
C GLY A 56 6.85 -13.26 -3.59
N LYS A 57 6.37 -13.88 -2.50
CA LYS A 57 5.03 -14.48 -2.49
C LYS A 57 3.99 -13.49 -2.04
N TYR A 58 2.89 -13.41 -2.79
CA TYR A 58 1.74 -12.63 -2.37
C TYR A 58 1.01 -13.33 -1.21
N THR A 59 0.53 -12.54 -0.26
CA THR A 59 -0.41 -12.98 0.77
C THR A 59 -1.49 -11.93 0.94
N THR A 60 -2.69 -12.31 1.35
CA THR A 60 -3.77 -11.34 1.65
C THR A 60 -3.31 -10.30 2.67
N LYS A 61 -2.47 -10.70 3.64
CA LYS A 61 -1.90 -9.81 4.65
C LYS A 61 -0.97 -8.75 4.03
N SER A 62 -0.04 -9.16 3.16
CA SER A 62 0.89 -8.24 2.51
C SER A 62 0.19 -7.33 1.51
N GLY A 63 -0.80 -7.85 0.77
CA GLY A 63 -1.68 -7.07 -0.10
C GLY A 63 -2.43 -5.98 0.64
N TYR A 64 -3.15 -6.35 1.71
CA TYR A 64 -3.88 -5.39 2.55
C TYR A 64 -2.95 -4.33 3.14
N THR A 65 -1.79 -4.74 3.66
CA THR A 65 -0.81 -3.81 4.26
C THR A 65 -0.32 -2.79 3.23
N SER A 66 -0.01 -3.23 2.01
CA SER A 66 0.40 -2.34 0.91
C SER A 66 -0.71 -1.39 0.50
N ALA A 67 -1.96 -1.86 0.39
CA ALA A 67 -3.11 -1.04 0.03
C ALA A 67 -3.40 0.04 1.08
N VAL A 68 -3.36 -0.33 2.36
CA VAL A 68 -3.55 0.64 3.46
C VAL A 68 -2.43 1.67 3.48
N LYS A 69 -1.18 1.27 3.27
CA LYS A 69 -0.05 2.20 3.15
C LYS A 69 -0.22 3.15 1.97
N TYR A 70 -0.69 2.66 0.83
CA TYR A 70 -0.95 3.50 -0.34
C TYR A 70 -2.02 4.55 -0.07
N ASN A 71 -3.16 4.14 0.51
CA ASN A 71 -4.24 5.06 0.87
C ASN A 71 -3.81 6.09 1.91
N SER A 72 -3.01 5.69 2.92
CA SER A 72 -2.53 6.64 3.93
C SER A 72 -1.59 7.69 3.36
N LEU A 73 -0.76 7.34 2.36
CA LEU A 73 0.09 8.30 1.65
C LEU A 73 -0.73 9.33 0.87
N LEU A 74 -1.83 8.90 0.23
CA LEU A 74 -2.73 9.79 -0.50
C LEU A 74 -3.49 10.75 0.42
N GLU A 75 -3.98 10.25 1.55
CA GLU A 75 -4.80 11.04 2.49
C GLU A 75 -3.96 11.98 3.37
N ASN A 76 -2.72 11.64 3.72
CA ASN A 76 -1.91 12.38 4.71
C ASN A 76 -0.66 13.07 4.13
N GLY A 77 -0.65 13.36 2.83
CA GLY A 77 0.45 14.12 2.20
C GLY A 77 1.82 13.46 2.37
N GLY A 78 1.89 12.13 2.32
CA GLY A 78 3.16 11.40 2.39
C GLY A 78 3.66 11.04 3.79
N SER A 79 2.95 11.41 4.86
CA SER A 79 3.23 10.83 6.18
C SER A 79 2.58 9.46 6.28
N PRO A 80 3.36 8.34 6.33
CA PRO A 80 2.76 7.05 6.59
C PRO A 80 2.13 7.12 7.98
N LEU A 81 0.79 7.13 8.05
CA LEU A 81 0.12 6.82 9.31
C LEU A 81 0.74 5.52 9.81
N PRO A 82 1.20 5.46 11.08
CA PRO A 82 1.75 4.24 11.65
C PRO A 82 0.59 3.27 11.85
N VAL A 83 0.12 2.67 10.76
CA VAL A 83 -0.71 1.47 10.76
C VAL A 83 0.21 0.36 11.23
N LEU A 84 0.45 0.34 12.54
CA LEU A 84 0.67 -0.85 13.35
C LEU A 84 0.96 -0.54 14.81
N GLU A 85 1.48 0.64 15.17
CA GLU A 85 1.96 0.86 16.54
C GLU A 85 0.83 0.98 17.57
N TRP A 86 -0.18 1.80 17.29
CA TRP A 86 -1.28 1.96 18.23
C TRP A 86 -2.07 0.67 18.40
N SER A 87 -2.22 -0.13 17.33
CA SER A 87 -2.95 -1.39 17.39
C SER A 87 -2.27 -2.37 18.34
N LYS A 88 -0.93 -2.46 18.30
CA LYS A 88 -0.15 -3.26 19.26
C LYS A 88 -0.38 -2.78 20.69
N LYS A 89 -0.38 -1.45 20.92
CA LYS A 89 -0.67 -0.87 22.25
C LYS A 89 -2.07 -1.23 22.75
N VAL A 90 -3.09 -1.14 21.89
CA VAL A 90 -4.47 -1.53 22.23
C VAL A 90 -4.55 -3.00 22.62
N TRP A 91 -3.94 -3.89 21.83
CA TRP A 91 -3.98 -5.33 22.12
C TRP A 91 -3.12 -5.73 23.33
N ALA A 92 -2.02 -5.01 23.60
CA ALA A 92 -1.15 -5.22 24.76
C ALA A 92 -1.71 -4.64 26.08
N SER A 93 -2.73 -3.79 26.02
CA SER A 93 -3.34 -3.19 27.22
C SER A 93 -3.86 -4.26 28.21
N GLN A 94 -3.77 -3.96 29.52
CA GLN A 94 -4.32 -4.81 30.58
C GLN A 94 -5.79 -4.48 30.84
N CYS A 95 -6.64 -4.64 29.81
CA CYS A 95 -8.07 -4.37 29.89
C CYS A 95 -8.88 -5.57 29.41
N LEU A 96 -10.18 -5.57 29.72
CA LEU A 96 -11.11 -6.59 29.22
C LEU A 96 -11.14 -6.61 27.68
N PRO A 97 -11.31 -7.79 27.04
CA PRO A 97 -11.35 -7.91 25.58
C PRO A 97 -12.37 -6.98 24.91
N LYS A 98 -13.53 -6.74 25.54
CA LYS A 98 -14.56 -5.82 25.04
C LYS A 98 -14.06 -4.37 24.95
N ILE A 99 -13.21 -3.95 25.90
CA ILE A 99 -12.62 -2.61 25.91
C ILE A 99 -11.54 -2.49 24.82
N LYS A 100 -10.71 -3.52 24.65
CA LYS A 100 -9.73 -3.57 23.54
C LYS A 100 -10.43 -3.43 22.18
N LEU A 101 -11.53 -4.18 21.98
CA LEU A 101 -12.31 -4.11 20.76
C LEU A 101 -12.95 -2.73 20.57
N PHE A 102 -13.47 -2.12 21.64
CA PHE A 102 -14.02 -0.77 21.59
C PHE A 102 -12.96 0.26 21.19
N MET A 103 -11.78 0.25 21.82
CA MET A 103 -10.67 1.14 21.48
C MET A 103 -10.22 0.94 20.03
N TRP A 104 -10.09 -0.32 19.58
CA TRP A 104 -9.75 -0.62 18.19
C TRP A 104 -10.79 -0.07 17.21
N LYS A 105 -12.09 -0.25 17.49
CA LYS A 105 -13.16 0.30 16.65
C LYS A 105 -13.18 1.83 16.65
N LEU A 106 -12.92 2.46 17.79
CA LEU A 106 -12.83 3.92 17.92
C LEU A 106 -11.72 4.47 17.03
N MET A 107 -10.51 3.91 17.16
CA MET A 107 -9.33 4.38 16.40
C MET A 107 -9.42 4.08 14.90
N GLN A 108 -10.21 3.09 14.49
CA GLN A 108 -10.50 2.80 13.07
C GLN A 108 -11.67 3.63 12.50
N GLY A 109 -12.32 4.49 13.30
CA GLY A 109 -13.56 5.17 12.88
C GLY A 109 -14.70 4.19 12.58
N ALA A 110 -14.66 2.98 13.14
CA ALA A 110 -15.64 1.92 12.90
C ALA A 110 -16.89 2.04 13.79
N LEU A 111 -16.88 2.95 14.77
CA LEU A 111 -18.06 3.24 15.58
C LEU A 111 -19.14 3.97 14.75
N PRO A 112 -20.43 3.68 14.97
CA PRO A 112 -21.55 4.30 14.26
C PRO A 112 -21.86 5.69 14.82
N LEU A 113 -20.86 6.58 14.84
CA LEU A 113 -21.04 7.99 15.19
C LEU A 113 -21.67 8.73 14.00
N GLY A 114 -22.45 9.77 14.25
CA GLY A 114 -23.09 10.61 13.22
C GLY A 114 -22.17 10.96 12.06
N ALA A 115 -20.97 11.49 12.33
CA ALA A 115 -20.00 11.83 11.28
C ALA A 115 -19.49 10.61 10.48
N ASN A 116 -19.32 9.45 11.12
CA ASN A 116 -18.90 8.23 10.44
C ASN A 116 -20.02 7.62 9.58
N LEU A 117 -21.27 7.76 10.02
CA LEU A 117 -22.44 7.31 9.27
C LEU A 117 -22.69 8.21 8.05
N GLU A 118 -22.57 9.53 8.22
CA GLU A 118 -22.64 10.51 7.12
C GLU A 118 -21.58 10.22 6.05
N LYS A 119 -20.31 10.01 6.46
CA LYS A 119 -19.22 9.64 5.55
C LYS A 119 -19.52 8.35 4.75
N ARG A 120 -20.34 7.44 5.30
CA ARG A 120 -20.74 6.18 4.66
C ARG A 120 -22.02 6.30 3.82
N GLY A 121 -22.61 7.49 3.71
CA GLY A 121 -23.86 7.71 2.97
C GLY A 121 -25.10 7.20 3.70
N CYS A 122 -25.02 6.90 5.00
CA CYS A 122 -26.19 6.58 5.80
C CYS A 122 -26.89 7.90 6.20
N GLY A 123 -28.14 8.09 5.79
CA GLY A 123 -28.95 9.28 6.07
C GLY A 123 -29.44 9.39 7.53
N SER A 124 -28.56 9.19 8.50
CA SER A 124 -28.83 9.36 9.93
C SER A 124 -28.59 10.78 10.40
N THR A 125 -29.32 11.22 11.44
CA THR A 125 -29.07 12.49 12.13
C THR A 125 -27.62 12.57 12.61
N VAL A 126 -26.85 13.52 12.06
CA VAL A 126 -25.41 13.71 12.34
C VAL A 126 -25.16 14.40 13.69
N THR A 127 -26.24 14.73 14.40
CA THR A 127 -26.23 15.50 15.65
C THR A 127 -26.46 14.61 16.86
N CYS A 128 -25.74 14.89 17.95
CA CYS A 128 -25.92 14.26 19.24
C CYS A 128 -27.32 14.55 19.80
N PRO A 129 -28.11 13.54 20.18
CA PRO A 129 -29.46 13.75 20.72
C PRO A 129 -29.46 14.44 22.10
N ARG A 130 -28.28 14.59 22.73
CA ARG A 130 -28.15 15.22 24.05
C ARG A 130 -27.83 16.71 23.98
N CYS A 131 -26.87 17.11 23.15
CA CYS A 131 -26.41 18.50 23.07
C CYS A 131 -26.70 19.19 21.73
N GLY A 132 -27.18 18.46 20.72
CA GLY A 132 -27.45 19.01 19.38
C GLY A 132 -26.22 19.22 18.50
N GLU A 133 -25.02 19.16 19.07
CA GLU A 133 -23.76 19.29 18.34
C GLU A 133 -23.45 18.08 17.46
N ARG A 134 -22.55 18.24 16.48
CA ARG A 134 -22.15 17.16 15.59
C ARG A 134 -21.56 15.97 16.39
N GLU A 135 -22.06 14.76 16.16
CA GLU A 135 -21.57 13.57 16.83
C GLU A 135 -20.29 13.04 16.16
N THR A 136 -19.16 13.32 16.79
CA THR A 136 -17.80 13.01 16.32
C THR A 136 -17.00 12.26 17.38
N ALA A 137 -15.86 11.67 16.97
CA ALA A 137 -14.94 10.99 17.87
C ALA A 137 -13.95 11.96 18.57
N SER A 138 -13.80 13.17 18.03
CA SER A 138 -12.96 14.26 18.54
C SER A 138 -13.82 15.49 18.82
N VAL A 139 -13.46 16.22 19.86
CA VAL A 139 -13.93 17.60 20.08
C VAL A 139 -12.91 18.49 19.37
N ASP A 140 -13.34 19.20 18.34
CA ASP A 140 -12.52 20.22 17.67
C ASP A 140 -12.42 21.48 18.55
#